data_AF-W1YA61-F1
#
_entry.id   AF-W1YA61-F1
#
_cell.length_a   1.000
_cell.length_b   1.000
_cell.length_c   1.000
_cell.angle_alpha   90.00
_cell.angle_beta   90.00
_cell.angle_gamma   90.00
#
_symmetry.space_group_name_H-M   'P 1'
#
loop_
_entity.id
_entity.type
_entity.pdbx_description
1 polymer ?
#
loop_
_entity_poly.entity_id
_entity_poly.type
_entity_poly.pdbx_seq_one_letter_code
_entity_poly.pdbx_strand_id
1 'polypeptide(L)' 'ILVSDSKNDVSQERLKLMEQIQDGFELAEQDLLLRGSGQLFGLAQSGLPDLRVANIIKDIEILVEARKDVLDFVNQFGI' A
#
# COMPACT_ATOMS: atom_id res chain seq x y z
N ILE A 1 -18.59 -13.10 -13.26
CA ILE A 1 -18.76 -13.97 -12.07
C ILE A 1 -17.39 -14.14 -11.46
N LEU A 2 -17.23 -13.80 -10.18
CA LEU A 2 -15.99 -14.00 -9.44
C LEU A 2 -15.96 -15.41 -8.84
N VAL A 3 -14.83 -16.11 -8.95
CA VAL A 3 -14.65 -17.49 -8.48
C VAL A 3 -13.31 -17.62 -7.74
N SER A 4 -13.29 -18.32 -6.61
CA SER A 4 -12.08 -18.55 -5.81
C SER A 4 -12.15 -19.89 -5.08
N ASP A 5 -11.08 -20.68 -5.15
CA ASP A 5 -10.89 -21.90 -4.36
C ASP A 5 -10.32 -21.62 -2.95
N SER A 6 -9.95 -20.37 -2.66
CA SER A 6 -9.39 -19.96 -1.37
C SER A 6 -10.46 -19.85 -0.30
N LYS A 7 -10.25 -20.52 0.83
CA LYS A 7 -11.11 -20.46 2.03
C LYS A 7 -10.66 -19.42 3.06
N ASN A 8 -9.67 -18.61 2.74
CA ASN A 8 -9.18 -17.56 3.64
C ASN A 8 -10.17 -16.38 3.67
N ASP A 9 -10.49 -15.89 4.87
CA ASP A 9 -11.35 -14.73 5.10
C ASP A 9 -10.92 -13.51 4.29
N VAL A 10 -9.60 -13.26 4.20
CA VAL A 10 -9.05 -12.14 3.39
C VAL A 10 -9.40 -12.30 1.90
N SER A 11 -9.38 -13.53 1.38
CA SER A 11 -9.72 -13.77 -0.02
C SER A 11 -11.20 -13.52 -0.29
N GLN A 12 -12.07 -13.87 0.66
CA GLN A 12 -13.51 -13.63 0.56
C GLN A 12 -13.85 -12.14 0.66
N GLU A 13 -13.16 -11.41 1.52
CA GLU A 13 -13.36 -9.96 1.68
C GLU A 13 -12.93 -9.18 0.43
N ARG A 14 -11.84 -9.57 -0.22
CA ARG A 14 -11.41 -8.98 -1.49
C ARG A 14 -12.44 -9.16 -2.61
N LEU A 15 -13.10 -10.33 -2.68
CA LEU A 15 -14.15 -10.56 -3.66
C LEU A 15 -15.36 -9.64 -3.43
N LYS A 16 -15.73 -9.41 -2.17
CA LYS A 16 -16.81 -8.47 -1.82
C LYS A 16 -16.48 -7.04 -2.24
N LEU A 17 -15.26 -6.58 -1.95
CA LEU A 17 -14.83 -5.23 -2.36
C LEU A 17 -14.87 -5.04 -3.88
N MET A 18 -14.46 -6.07 -4.65
CA MET A 18 -14.53 -6.05 -6.11
C MET A 18 -15.95 -5.95 -6.67
N GLU A 19 -16.98 -6.39 -5.91
CA GLU A 19 -18.39 -6.24 -6.29
C GLU A 19 -18.96 -4.88 -5.90
N GLN A 20 -18.44 -4.25 -4.85
CA GLN A 20 -19.00 -3.04 -4.24
C GLN A 20 -18.39 -1.74 -4.77
N ILE A 21 -17.11 -1.75 -5.12
CA ILE A 21 -16.37 -0.54 -5.49
C ILE A 21 -16.26 -0.43 -7.01
N GLN A 22 -16.70 0.72 -7.54
CA GLN A 22 -16.61 1.04 -8.97
C GLN A 22 -15.45 1.97 -9.31
N ASP A 23 -14.86 2.64 -8.31
CA ASP A 23 -13.66 3.46 -8.48
C ASP A 23 -12.38 2.60 -8.31
N GLY A 24 -11.55 2.58 -9.35
CA GLY A 24 -10.33 1.77 -9.36
C GLY A 24 -9.28 2.19 -8.32
N PHE A 25 -9.25 3.47 -7.92
CA PHE A 25 -8.31 3.97 -6.91
C PHE A 25 -8.74 3.56 -5.50
N GLU A 26 -10.02 3.71 -5.19
CA GLU A 26 -10.59 3.28 -3.90
C GLU A 26 -10.44 1.77 -3.72
N LEU A 27 -10.70 0.99 -4.77
CA LEU A 27 -10.52 -0.46 -4.73
C LEU A 27 -9.06 -0.85 -4.46
N ALA A 28 -8.11 -0.14 -5.08
CA ALA A 28 -6.68 -0.37 -4.87
C ALA A 28 -6.24 -0.04 -3.43
N GLU A 29 -6.79 1.01 -2.84
CA GLU A 29 -6.53 1.38 -1.44
C GLU A 29 -7.06 0.31 -0.46
N GLN A 30 -8.31 -0.13 -0.64
CA GLN A 30 -8.91 -1.15 0.22
C GLN A 30 -8.22 -2.52 0.08
N ASP A 31 -7.86 -2.91 -1.15
CA ASP A 31 -7.10 -4.14 -1.40
C ASP A 31 -5.71 -4.10 -0.74
N LEU A 32 -5.07 -2.94 -0.74
CA LEU A 32 -3.79 -2.71 -0.08
C LEU A 32 -3.90 -2.79 1.46
N LEU A 33 -4.94 -2.19 2.04
CA LEU A 33 -5.21 -2.27 3.48
C LEU A 33 -5.45 -3.72 3.93
N LEU A 34 -6.25 -4.48 3.17
CA LEU A 34 -6.52 -5.91 3.44
C LEU A 34 -5.29 -6.81 3.31
N ARG A 35 -4.38 -6.51 2.38
CA ARG A 35 -3.10 -7.21 2.28
C ARG A 35 -2.11 -6.82 3.39
N GLY A 36 -2.31 -5.67 4.02
CA GLY A 36 -1.32 -5.01 4.85
C GLY A 36 -0.23 -4.31 4.01
N SER A 37 0.49 -3.37 4.62
CA SER A 37 1.48 -2.50 3.97
C SER A 37 2.72 -3.19 3.40
N GLY A 38 2.78 -4.53 3.42
CA GLY A 38 3.96 -5.31 3.07
C GLY A 38 4.52 -5.09 1.66
N GLN A 39 3.90 -4.25 0.83
CA GLN A 39 4.32 -3.99 -0.56
C GLN A 39 4.06 -2.55 -1.04
N LEU A 40 3.79 -1.58 -0.15
CA LEU A 40 3.37 -0.22 -0.53
C LEU A 40 4.37 0.54 -1.42
N PHE A 41 5.65 0.19 -1.37
CA PHE A 41 6.70 0.80 -2.19
C PHE A 41 7.37 -0.16 -3.19
N GLY A 42 6.97 -1.44 -3.25
CA GLY A 42 7.88 -2.48 -3.71
C GLY A 42 9.06 -2.59 -2.73
N LEU A 43 9.50 -3.76 -2.32
CA LEU A 43 10.10 -4.73 -3.21
C LEU A 43 9.80 -6.12 -2.64
N ALA A 44 8.93 -6.85 -3.33
CA ALA A 44 9.34 -8.20 -3.70
C ALA A 44 10.11 -8.10 -5.02
N GLN A 45 11.22 -7.35 -5.02
CA GLN A 45 12.34 -7.80 -5.83
C GLN A 45 12.91 -8.96 -5.03
N SER A 46 13.03 -10.13 -5.66
CA SER A 46 13.80 -11.22 -5.09
C SER A 46 15.15 -10.68 -4.58
N GLY A 47 15.33 -10.58 -3.26
CA GLY A 47 16.61 -10.22 -2.64
C GLY A 47 16.66 -9.04 -1.66
N LEU A 48 15.59 -8.26 -1.43
CA LEU A 48 15.63 -7.22 -0.39
C LEU A 48 15.12 -7.74 0.96
N PRO A 49 15.87 -7.56 2.06
CA PRO A 49 15.51 -8.11 3.36
C PRO A 49 14.32 -7.35 3.95
N ASP A 50 13.39 -8.09 4.55
CA ASP A 50 12.30 -7.54 5.35
C ASP A 50 12.85 -6.46 6.30
N LEU A 51 12.21 -5.30 6.34
CA LEU A 51 12.60 -4.21 7.24
C LEU A 51 12.42 -4.69 8.69
N ARG A 52 13.51 -5.11 9.32
CA ARG A 52 13.50 -5.75 10.66
C ARG A 52 13.19 -4.79 11.81
N VAL A 53 13.27 -3.47 11.58
CA VAL A 53 13.23 -2.44 12.65
C VAL A 53 12.13 -1.40 12.43
N ALA A 54 11.78 -1.08 11.17
CA ALA A 54 10.83 -0.01 10.85
C ALA A 54 9.42 -0.57 10.63
N ASN A 55 8.40 0.10 11.18
CA ASN A 55 7.00 -0.24 10.96
C ASN A 55 6.35 0.86 10.14
N ILE A 56 6.37 0.70 8.82
CA ILE A 56 5.89 1.69 7.85
C ILE A 56 4.44 2.16 8.10
N ILE A 57 3.58 1.33 8.71
CA ILE A 57 2.21 1.75 9.05
C ILE A 57 2.23 2.78 10.17
N LYS A 58 3.06 2.55 11.20
CA LYS A 58 3.22 3.49 12.31
C LYS A 58 4.00 4.74 11.89
N ASP A 59 4.95 4.57 10.99
CA ASP A 59 5.90 5.60 10.59
C ASP A 59 5.43 6.37 9.34
N ILE A 60 4.17 6.18 8.92
CA ILE A 60 3.65 6.76 7.68
C ILE A 60 3.63 8.30 7.73
N GLU A 61 3.40 8.87 8.90
CA GLU A 61 3.45 10.33 9.10
C GLU A 61 4.85 10.88 8.85
N ILE A 62 5.90 10.17 9.29
CA ILE A 62 7.30 10.54 9.07
C ILE A 62 7.64 10.50 7.57
N LEU A 63 7.13 9.48 6.86
CA LEU A 63 7.34 9.36 5.41
C LEU A 63 6.62 10.46 4.62
N VAL A 64 5.42 10.86 5.06
CA VAL A 64 4.68 11.98 4.47
C VAL A 64 5.41 13.30 4.70
N GLU A 65 5.93 13.52 5.91
CA GLU A 65 6.71 14.71 6.26
C GLU A 65 8.01 14.79 5.45
N ALA A 66 8.78 13.70 5.39
CA ALA A 66 10.01 13.65 4.61
C ALA A 66 9.77 13.92 3.11
N ARG A 67 8.66 13.41 2.55
CA ARG A 67 8.28 13.70 1.16
C ARG A 67 7.96 15.17 0.97
N LYS A 68 7.26 15.78 1.92
CA LYS A 68 6.93 17.21 1.88
C LYS A 68 8.20 18.06 1.91
N ASP A 69 9.14 17.74 2.80
CA ASP A 69 10.43 18.44 2.89
C ASP A 69 11.20 18.43 1.58
N VAL A 70 11.22 17.27 0.88
CA VAL A 70 11.85 17.16 -0.43
C VAL A 70 11.16 18.03 -1.47
N LEU A 71 9.82 18.06 -1.49
CA LEU A 71 9.06 18.90 -2.42
C LEU A 71 9.28 20.39 -2.15
N ASP A 72 9.28 20.78 -0.88
CA ASP A 72 9.55 22.16 -0.45
C ASP A 72 10.99 22.56 -0.84
N PHE A 73 11.96 21.67 -0.64
CA PHE A 73 13.34 21.87 -1.07
C PHE A 73 13.46 22.06 -2.59
N VAL A 74 12.82 21.18 -3.38
CA VAL A 74 12.81 21.30 -4.85
C VAL A 74 12.16 22.60 -5.31
N ASN A 75 11.04 23.00 -4.70
CA ASN A 75 10.37 24.26 -5.02
C ASN A 75 11.23 25.48 -4.66
N GLN A 76 11.99 25.42 -3.57
CA GLN A 76 12.80 26.53 -3.09
C GLN A 76 14.14 26.67 -3.81
N PHE A 77 14.72 25.57 -4.26
CA PHE A 77 16.06 25.55 -4.86
C PHE A 77 16.12 25.11 -6.33
N GLY A 78 14.98 24.74 -6.92
CA GLY A 78 14.79 24.60 -8.36
C GLY A 78 15.84 23.74 -9.06
N ILE A 79 15.90 22.45 -8.73
CA ILE A 79 16.59 21.44 -9.54
C ILE A 79 15.56 20.76 -10.43
#